data_AF-A0A398DCJ0-F1
#
_entry.id   AF-A0A398DCJ0-F1
#
_cell.length_a   1.000
_cell.length_b   1.000
_cell.length_c   1.000
_cell.angle_alpha   90.00
_cell.angle_beta   90.00
_cell.angle_gamma   90.00
#
_symmetry.space_group_name_H-M   'P 1'
#
loop_
_entity.id
_entity.type
_entity.pdbx_description
1 polymer ?
#
loop_
_entity_poly.entity_id
_entity_poly.type
_entity_poly.pdbx_seq_one_letter_code
_entity_poly.pdbx_strand_id
1 'polypeptide(L)'
;MGAAVLVAVILIWIIKDTSRRGANTLVWSVFTVIGLGLLPLIIYFLVRDPLTLDDHMADKLNNDVLKLERSYYAFLMDEQDRKCPVCGHEVKSRYRFCPACSNELHTVCPACGELMETNWKSCPHCGHKVEQPEVKGELV
;
A
#
# COMPACT_ATOMS: atom_id res chain seq x y z
N MET A 1 46.12 26.76 20.58
CA MET A 1 45.32 26.00 21.58
C MET A 1 43.83 26.01 21.24
N GLY A 2 43.16 27.17 21.12
CA GLY A 2 41.69 27.24 20.91
C GLY A 2 41.16 26.54 19.65
N ALA A 3 41.82 26.69 18.49
CA ALA A 3 41.38 26.06 17.24
C ALA A 3 41.39 24.52 17.29
N ALA A 4 42.38 23.92 17.96
CA ALA A 4 42.47 22.47 18.10
C ALA A 4 41.34 21.90 18.97
N VAL A 5 40.96 22.62 20.03
CA VAL A 5 39.83 22.24 20.90
C VAL A 5 38.51 22.32 20.12
N LEU A 6 38.30 23.38 19.33
CA LEU A 6 37.11 23.53 18.50
C LEU A 6 36.97 22.40 17.48
N VAL A 7 38.06 22.06 16.77
CA VAL A 7 38.07 20.95 15.82
C VAL A 7 37.76 19.62 16.51
N ALA A 8 38.34 19.36 17.68
CA ALA A 8 38.06 18.15 18.45
C ALA A 8 36.57 18.04 18.87
N VAL A 9 35.96 19.14 19.32
CA VAL A 9 34.52 19.18 19.69
C VAL A 9 33.64 18.93 18.46
N ILE A 10 33.96 19.55 17.32
CA ILE A 10 33.23 19.36 16.07
C ILE A 10 33.32 17.91 15.60
N LEU A 11 34.51 17.30 15.67
CA LEU A 11 34.70 15.90 15.29
C LEU A 11 33.90 14.95 16.17
N ILE A 12 33.94 15.15 17.49
CA ILE A 12 33.15 14.33 18.43
C ILE A 12 31.65 14.47 18.14
N TRP A 13 31.19 15.69 17.86
CA TRP A 13 29.79 15.95 17.53
C TRP A 13 29.37 15.27 16.22
N ILE A 14 30.18 15.37 15.16
CA ILE A 14 29.93 14.73 13.86
C ILE A 14 29.89 13.22 14.02
N ILE A 15 30.87 12.62 14.71
CA ILE A 15 30.93 11.17 14.93
C ILE A 15 29.66 10.67 15.62
N LYS A 16 29.21 11.39 16.65
CA LYS A 16 28.00 11.03 17.39
C LYS A 16 26.73 11.25 16.58
N ASP A 17 26.66 12.30 15.77
CA ASP A 17 25.49 12.61 14.95
C ASP A 17 25.36 11.65 13.75
N THR A 18 26.43 11.39 12.99
CA THR A 18 26.40 10.47 11.84
C THR A 18 26.07 9.04 12.27
N SER A 19 26.58 8.62 13.44
CA SER A 19 26.26 7.31 14.01
C SER A 19 24.78 7.15 14.38
N ARG A 20 24.08 8.25 14.68
CA ARG A 20 22.63 8.23 14.99
C ARG A 20 21.76 8.25 13.73
N ARG A 21 22.30 8.76 12.62
CA ARG A 21 21.59 8.92 11.34
C ARG A 21 21.89 7.79 10.34
N GLY A 22 22.68 6.79 10.71
CA GLY A 22 23.06 5.69 9.82
C GLY A 22 23.98 6.07 8.65
N ALA A 23 24.51 7.30 8.64
CA ALA A 23 25.46 7.76 7.64
C ALA A 23 26.88 7.21 7.92
N ASN A 24 27.71 7.07 6.89
CA ASN A 24 29.07 6.56 7.05
C ASN A 24 29.95 7.57 7.83
N THR A 25 30.14 7.30 9.12
CA THR A 25 30.87 8.15 10.06
C THR A 25 32.30 8.45 9.61
N LEU A 26 33.01 7.48 9.01
CA LEU A 26 34.40 7.67 8.58
C LEU A 26 34.51 8.68 7.44
N VAL A 27 33.61 8.61 6.46
CA VAL A 27 33.62 9.51 5.30
C VAL A 27 33.41 10.96 5.75
N TRP A 28 32.41 11.19 6.62
CA TRP A 28 32.10 12.53 7.12
C TRP A 28 33.15 13.08 8.08
N SER A 29 33.75 12.23 8.93
CA SER A 29 34.85 12.66 9.80
C SER A 29 36.08 13.05 8.99
N VAL A 30 36.46 12.25 7.98
CA VAL A 30 37.62 12.52 7.12
C VAL A 30 37.40 13.76 6.26
N PHE A 31 36.20 13.91 5.68
CA PHE A 31 35.84 15.10 4.89
C PHE A 31 35.95 16.39 5.73
N THR A 32 35.55 16.34 7.00
CA THR A 32 35.62 17.50 7.89
C THR A 32 37.05 17.83 8.33
N VAL A 33 37.88 16.82 8.60
CA VAL A 33 39.30 17.02 8.94
C VAL A 33 40.08 17.58 7.75
N ILE A 34 39.87 17.03 6.55
CA ILE A 34 40.59 17.45 5.34
C ILE A 34 40.14 18.84 4.89
N GLY A 35 38.85 19.16 5.00
CA GLY A 35 38.30 20.41 4.51
C GLY A 35 38.64 21.66 5.33
N LEU A 36 39.25 21.52 6.53
CA LEU A 36 39.85 22.57 7.38
C LEU A 36 39.13 23.96 7.33
N GLY A 37 37.80 23.98 7.35
CA GLY A 37 37.05 25.22 7.14
C GLY A 37 35.56 25.13 7.46
N LEU A 38 34.86 26.26 7.26
CA LEU A 38 33.40 26.36 7.45
C LEU A 38 32.61 25.70 6.31
N LEU A 39 33.21 25.56 5.13
CA LEU A 39 32.58 24.98 3.93
C LEU A 39 32.08 23.53 4.15
N PRO A 40 32.89 22.59 4.70
CA PRO A 40 32.44 21.24 5.02
C PRO A 40 31.24 21.20 5.98
N LEU A 41 31.20 22.11 6.96
CA LEU A 41 30.08 22.18 7.90
C LEU A 41 28.81 22.66 7.22
N ILE A 42 28.91 23.66 6.34
CA ILE A 42 27.76 24.15 5.56
C ILE A 42 27.20 23.02 4.68
N ILE A 43 28.08 22.30 3.98
CA ILE A 43 27.69 21.14 3.15
C ILE A 43 27.07 20.04 4.02
N TYR A 44 27.68 19.74 5.16
CA TYR A 44 27.16 18.74 6.09
C TYR A 44 25.75 19.11 6.58
N PHE A 45 25.49 20.35 6.98
CA PHE A 45 24.14 20.78 7.40
C PHE A 45 23.11 20.74 6.28
N LEU A 46 23.52 20.93 5.01
CA LEU A 46 22.63 20.85 3.86
C LEU A 46 22.28 19.40 3.46
N VAL A 47 23.24 18.49 3.61
CA VAL A 47 23.06 17.06 3.27
C VAL A 47 22.56 16.26 4.49
N ARG A 48 22.63 16.81 5.70
CA ARG A 48 22.20 16.16 6.94
C ARG A 48 20.74 15.76 6.83
N ASP A 49 20.52 14.45 6.69
CA ASP A 49 19.18 13.86 6.76
C ASP A 49 18.52 14.30 8.07
N PRO A 50 17.34 14.95 8.04
CA PRO A 50 16.68 15.40 9.26
C PRO A 50 16.28 14.22 10.17
N LEU A 51 16.10 13.01 9.63
CA LEU A 51 15.58 11.86 10.34
C LEU A 51 16.69 11.00 10.97
N THR A 52 16.39 10.40 12.12
CA THR A 52 17.29 9.41 12.76
C THR A 52 16.97 8.00 12.27
N LEU A 53 17.91 7.07 12.48
CA LEU A 53 17.71 5.67 12.10
C LEU A 53 16.50 5.06 12.82
N ASP A 54 16.28 5.44 14.09
CA ASP A 54 15.15 4.96 14.90
C ASP A 54 13.81 5.42 14.32
N ASP A 55 13.74 6.67 13.83
CA ASP A 55 12.55 7.21 13.17
C ASP A 55 12.22 6.43 11.88
N HIS A 56 13.23 6.10 11.06
CA HIS A 56 13.02 5.27 9.88
C HIS A 56 12.50 3.87 10.20
N MET A 57 12.95 3.28 11.30
CA MET A 57 12.43 1.98 11.75
C MET A 57 10.97 2.09 12.20
N ALA A 58 10.62 3.14 12.95
CA ALA A 58 9.25 3.40 13.37
C ALA A 58 8.32 3.59 12.16
N ASP A 59 8.74 4.38 11.16
CA ASP A 59 7.99 4.58 9.94
C ASP A 59 7.82 3.29 9.14
N LYS A 60 8.87 2.46 9.06
CA LYS A 60 8.78 1.17 8.37
C LYS A 60 7.76 0.25 9.05
N LEU A 61 7.80 0.14 10.38
CA LEU A 61 6.84 -0.64 11.15
C LEU A 61 5.41 -0.13 10.94
N ASN A 62 5.19 1.19 11.01
CA ASN A 62 3.88 1.80 10.79
C ASN A 62 3.34 1.49 9.39
N ASN A 63 4.18 1.63 8.35
CA ASN A 63 3.79 1.32 6.99
C ASN A 63 3.44 -0.17 6.80
N ASP A 64 4.19 -1.06 7.45
CA ASP A 64 3.94 -2.50 7.36
C ASP A 64 2.64 -2.89 8.11
N VAL A 65 2.35 -2.28 9.26
CA VAL A 65 1.06 -2.42 9.97
C VAL A 65 -0.10 -1.96 9.08
N LEU A 66 0.01 -0.78 8.46
CA LEU A 66 -1.04 -0.26 7.57
C LEU A 66 -1.29 -1.15 6.34
N LYS A 67 -0.26 -1.77 5.79
CA LYS A 67 -0.39 -2.74 4.68
C LYS A 67 -1.13 -3.99 5.13
N LEU A 68 -0.78 -4.53 6.29
CA LEU A 68 -1.46 -5.69 6.86
C LEU A 68 -2.92 -5.38 7.10
N GLU A 69 -3.22 -4.25 7.75
CA GLU A 69 -4.59 -3.79 7.98
C GLU A 69 -5.39 -3.69 6.67
N ARG A 70 -4.84 -3.06 5.64
CA ARG A 70 -5.49 -2.97 4.32
C ARG A 70 -5.76 -4.36 3.70
N SER A 71 -4.79 -5.27 3.75
CA SER A 71 -4.95 -6.63 3.21
C SER A 71 -6.00 -7.44 3.96
N TYR A 72 -6.06 -7.28 5.28
CA TYR A 72 -7.05 -7.92 6.14
C TYR A 72 -8.48 -7.47 5.80
N TYR A 73 -8.71 -6.16 5.68
CA TYR A 73 -10.04 -5.66 5.28
C TYR A 73 -10.41 -6.06 3.84
N ALA A 74 -9.46 -6.11 2.90
CA ALA A 74 -9.74 -6.56 1.54
C ALA A 74 -10.23 -8.02 1.51
N PHE A 75 -9.66 -8.88 2.36
CA PHE A 75 -10.11 -10.26 2.52
C PHE A 75 -11.52 -10.33 3.12
N LEU A 76 -11.82 -9.56 4.17
CA LEU A 76 -13.16 -9.54 4.79
C LEU A 76 -14.26 -9.03 3.84
N MET A 77 -13.95 -8.09 2.95
CA MET A 77 -14.93 -7.53 2.01
C MET A 77 -15.29 -8.49 0.87
N ASP A 78 -14.40 -9.43 0.51
CA ASP A 78 -14.66 -10.43 -0.52
C ASP A 78 -15.66 -11.52 -0.06
N GLU A 79 -15.74 -11.74 1.25
CA GLU A 79 -16.66 -12.70 1.87
C GLU A 79 -18.02 -12.08 2.26
N GLN A 80 -18.47 -11.09 1.49
CA GLN A 80 -19.78 -10.48 1.75
C GLN A 80 -20.90 -11.39 1.23
N ASP A 81 -21.50 -12.15 2.14
CA ASP A 81 -22.67 -12.98 1.87
C ASP A 81 -23.86 -12.11 1.44
N ARG A 82 -24.44 -12.43 0.28
CA ARG A 82 -25.66 -11.81 -0.23
C ARG A 82 -26.83 -12.76 0.00
N LYS A 83 -28.06 -12.25 0.01
CA LYS A 83 -29.26 -13.09 0.05
C LYS A 83 -29.83 -13.25 -1.35
N CYS A 84 -30.25 -14.46 -1.69
CA CYS A 84 -30.94 -14.73 -2.94
C CYS A 84 -32.24 -13.89 -3.02
N PRO A 85 -32.48 -13.13 -4.10
CA PRO A 85 -33.68 -12.29 -4.22
C PRO A 85 -34.98 -13.10 -4.35
N VAL A 86 -34.89 -14.38 -4.71
CA VAL A 86 -36.05 -15.26 -4.91
C VAL A 86 -36.43 -16.01 -3.62
N CYS A 87 -35.46 -16.63 -2.95
CA CYS A 87 -35.74 -17.49 -1.77
C CYS A 87 -35.14 -16.98 -0.45
N GLY A 88 -34.31 -15.93 -0.46
CA GLY A 88 -33.68 -15.38 0.74
C GLY A 88 -32.49 -16.15 1.31
N HIS A 89 -32.08 -17.26 0.68
CA HIS A 89 -30.92 -18.06 1.12
C HIS A 89 -29.60 -17.29 0.98
N GLU A 90 -28.66 -17.51 1.91
CA GLU A 90 -27.34 -16.87 1.89
C GLU A 90 -26.45 -17.48 0.80
N VAL A 91 -25.89 -16.62 -0.04
CA VAL A 91 -25.13 -16.98 -1.24
C VAL A 91 -23.91 -16.09 -1.37
N LYS A 92 -22.77 -16.68 -1.75
CA LYS A 92 -21.53 -15.93 -2.00
C LYS A 92 -21.61 -15.20 -3.34
N SER A 93 -20.91 -14.06 -3.46
CA SER A 93 -20.92 -13.22 -4.66
C SER A 93 -20.37 -13.88 -5.95
N ARG A 94 -19.80 -15.10 -5.86
CA ARG A 94 -19.27 -15.86 -7.01
C ARG A 94 -20.15 -17.04 -7.43
N TYR A 95 -21.32 -17.22 -6.81
CA TYR A 95 -22.20 -18.35 -7.13
C TYR A 95 -23.01 -18.08 -8.39
N ARG A 96 -22.91 -18.94 -9.40
CA ARG A 96 -23.71 -18.82 -10.63
C ARG A 96 -25.20 -19.09 -10.38
N PHE A 97 -25.51 -20.09 -9.57
CA PHE A 97 -26.87 -20.49 -9.22
C PHE A 97 -27.03 -20.56 -7.71
N CYS A 98 -28.24 -20.26 -7.23
CA CYS A 98 -28.58 -20.46 -5.82
C CYS A 98 -28.68 -21.96 -5.49
N PRO A 99 -27.98 -22.49 -4.46
CA PRO A 99 -28.04 -23.90 -4.11
C PRO A 99 -29.40 -24.36 -3.56
N ALA A 100 -30.24 -23.43 -3.09
CA ALA A 100 -31.54 -23.74 -2.49
C ALA A 100 -32.71 -23.73 -3.49
N CYS A 101 -32.71 -22.81 -4.46
CA CYS A 101 -33.83 -22.64 -5.42
C CYS A 101 -33.42 -22.74 -6.89
N SER A 102 -32.13 -22.94 -7.17
CA SER A 102 -31.56 -23.00 -8.53
C SER A 102 -31.75 -21.75 -9.39
N ASN A 103 -32.16 -20.61 -8.81
CA ASN A 103 -32.22 -19.33 -9.52
C ASN A 103 -30.82 -18.88 -9.98
N GLU A 104 -30.70 -18.38 -11.21
CA GLU A 104 -29.45 -17.81 -11.72
C GLU A 104 -29.17 -16.45 -11.07
N LEU A 105 -28.02 -16.34 -10.42
CA LEU A 105 -27.60 -15.11 -9.71
C LEU A 105 -26.64 -14.29 -10.58
N HIS A 106 -25.79 -14.96 -11.36
CA HIS A 106 -24.81 -14.35 -12.25
C HIS A 106 -24.83 -15.06 -13.60
N THR A 107 -24.64 -14.29 -14.67
CA THR A 107 -24.45 -14.83 -16.03
C THR A 107 -22.96 -14.91 -16.36
N VAL A 108 -22.61 -15.72 -17.37
CA VAL A 108 -21.23 -15.85 -17.85
C VAL A 108 -21.08 -15.07 -19.14
N CYS A 109 -20.04 -14.22 -19.23
CA CYS A 109 -19.77 -13.48 -20.45
C CYS A 109 -19.38 -14.45 -21.59
N PRO A 110 -20.02 -14.37 -22.78
CA PRO A 110 -19.71 -15.27 -23.90
C PRO A 110 -18.33 -15.01 -24.53
N ALA A 111 -17.76 -13.81 -24.33
CA ALA A 111 -16.48 -13.43 -24.92
C ALA A 111 -15.27 -13.85 -24.07
N CYS A 112 -15.33 -13.68 -22.74
CA CYS A 112 -14.21 -13.98 -21.84
C CYS A 112 -14.46 -15.10 -20.83
N GLY A 113 -15.71 -15.56 -20.68
CA GLY A 113 -16.05 -16.62 -19.71
C GLY A 113 -16.14 -16.17 -18.25
N GLU A 114 -16.00 -14.88 -17.96
CA GLU A 114 -16.06 -14.35 -16.59
C GLU A 114 -17.51 -14.18 -16.09
N LEU A 115 -17.72 -14.33 -14.78
CA LEU A 115 -19.02 -14.11 -14.14
C LEU A 115 -19.38 -12.61 -14.11
N MET A 116 -20.64 -12.30 -14.37
CA MET A 116 -21.18 -10.95 -14.34
C MET A 116 -22.60 -10.91 -13.80
N GLU A 117 -23.03 -9.75 -13.29
CA GLU A 117 -24.41 -9.55 -12.82
C GLU A 117 -25.40 -9.70 -13.98
N THR A 118 -26.54 -10.33 -13.71
CA THR A 118 -27.60 -10.58 -14.70
C THR A 118 -28.13 -9.31 -15.37
N ASN A 119 -28.10 -8.17 -14.66
CA ASN A 119 -28.62 -6.88 -15.13
C ASN A 119 -27.59 -6.02 -15.88
N TRP A 120 -26.33 -6.47 -16.02
CA TRP A 120 -25.30 -5.68 -16.68
C TRP A 120 -25.37 -5.79 -18.21
N LYS A 121 -25.29 -4.63 -18.88
CA LYS A 121 -25.33 -4.52 -20.35
C LYS A 121 -23.95 -4.74 -21.00
N SER A 122 -22.89 -4.76 -20.21
CA SER A 122 -21.51 -4.89 -20.68
C SER A 122 -20.65 -5.55 -19.61
N CYS A 123 -19.75 -6.44 -20.02
CA CYS A 123 -18.83 -7.10 -19.10
C CYS A 123 -17.76 -6.11 -18.59
N PRO A 124 -17.51 -5.99 -17.28
CA PRO A 124 -16.49 -5.08 -16.74
C PRO A 124 -15.06 -5.59 -16.94
N HIS A 125 -14.88 -6.89 -17.23
CA HIS A 125 -13.55 -7.49 -17.40
C HIS A 125 -13.03 -7.34 -18.84
N CYS A 126 -13.90 -7.53 -19.85
CA CYS A 126 -13.49 -7.50 -21.26
C CYS A 126 -14.16 -6.41 -22.10
N GLY A 127 -15.17 -5.71 -21.57
CA GLY A 127 -15.91 -4.66 -22.29
C GLY A 127 -16.92 -5.17 -23.32
N HIS A 128 -17.11 -6.49 -23.47
CA HIS A 128 -18.08 -7.05 -24.41
C HIS A 128 -19.51 -6.65 -24.02
N LYS A 129 -20.26 -6.10 -24.98
CA LYS A 129 -21.68 -5.76 -24.81
C LYS A 129 -22.52 -7.01 -24.98
N VAL A 130 -23.34 -7.31 -23.98
CA VAL A 130 -24.20 -8.48 -23.99
C VAL A 130 -25.61 -8.02 -24.35
N GLU A 131 -26.17 -8.59 -25.42
CA GLU A 131 -27.57 -8.38 -25.78
C GLU A 131 -28.43 -9.18 -24.79
N GLN A 132 -29.07 -8.49 -23.85
CA GLN A 132 -29.92 -9.13 -22.85
C GLN A 132 -31.20 -9.65 -23.54
N PRO A 133 -31.58 -10.92 -23.37
CA PRO A 133 -32.96 -11.31 -23.63
C PRO A 133 -33.84 -10.57 -22.61
N GLU A 134 -34.81 -9.79 -23.09
CA GLU A 134 -35.71 -9.00 -22.25
C GLU A 134 -36.34 -9.88 -21.17
N VAL A 135 -36.03 -9.58 -19.90
CA VAL A 135 -36.68 -10.22 -18.75
C VAL A 135 -38.13 -9.75 -18.74
N LYS A 136 -39.01 -10.54 -19.34
CA LYS A 136 -40.44 -10.34 -19.30
C LYS A 136 -40.91 -10.60 -17.86
N GLY A 137 -40.89 -9.54 -17.05
CA GLY A 137 -41.58 -9.51 -15.77
C GLY A 137 -43.08 -9.60 -16.00
N GLU A 138 -43.59 -10.82 -16.18
CA GLU A 138 -45.01 -11.11 -16.12
C GLU A 138 -45.39 -11.17 -14.64
N LEU A 139 -45.71 -10.01 -14.07
CA LEU A 139 -46.50 -9.90 -12.85
C LEU A 139 -47.92 -10.38 -13.18
N VAL A 140 -48.28 -11.54 -12.63
CA VAL A 140 -49.67 -12.01 -12.49
C VAL A 140 -50.24 -11.44 -11.21
#